data_AF-A0A060WKD9-F1
#
_entry.id   AF-A0A060WKD9-F1
#
_cell.length_a   1.000
_cell.length_b   1.000
_cell.length_c   1.000
_cell.angle_alpha   90.00
_cell.angle_beta   90.00
_cell.angle_gamma   90.00
#
_symmetry.space_group_name_H-M   'P 1'
#
loop_
_entity.id
_entity.type
_entity.pdbx_description
1 polymer ?
#
loop_
_entity_poly.entity_id
_entity_poly.type
_entity_poly.pdbx_seq_one_letter_code
_entity_poly.pdbx_strand_id
1 'polypeptide(L)'
;MQGVEMHCQRLEKFCDMVETAMLTDMDGFLAGEKWSPQDIKAILAVHTESIRLMKRIETETRVNMILVRCHQYQSNCLPYPEALIFTIHSMLPSIVKKKNLELMEVIRGALKKLDKDIFTVEEFVEHLTFLSRISVQIPTLERQYQFLIQLYSMAKEYQITISPEELALYQHLVPSFQHLKSTVMICETKRDDNIFKFSVDLGKHLNQLRYELVLVKMKVNNPVLLCSYTSPKVANEILQALSEEVAIYSNKAYSYTSYGELLRNSFSMKKISTVVRMKQGRGSNAAEVEAELSEVDYALTLRKMLWGMQKEWDKQYSRWRTTTFELLNVDDLQNDVSRFTQTIYMLEKGLPENNIVPILKQKVTDFKLCLPIVLALRNPYLRQRHWEDIQSYIGQFFTKEDNFTLGNLLDIKVRHL
;
A
#
# COMPACT_ATOMS: atom_id res chain seq x y z
N MET A 1 59.84 -17.93 -54.20
CA MET A 1 59.27 -17.68 -52.86
C MET A 1 58.12 -16.67 -52.88
N GLN A 2 58.24 -15.51 -53.55
CA GLN A 2 57.15 -14.52 -53.66
C GLN A 2 55.76 -15.08 -54.05
N GLY A 3 55.69 -16.06 -54.96
CA GLY A 3 54.40 -16.67 -55.35
C GLY A 3 53.72 -17.48 -54.22
N VAL A 4 54.50 -18.11 -53.33
CA VAL A 4 53.98 -18.83 -52.16
C VAL A 4 53.57 -17.84 -51.08
N GLU A 5 54.34 -16.77 -50.90
CA GLU A 5 54.05 -15.69 -49.96
C GLU A 5 52.73 -14.97 -50.30
N MET A 6 52.49 -14.66 -51.58
CA MET A 6 51.19 -14.13 -52.03
C MET A 6 50.02 -15.12 -51.86
N HIS A 7 50.29 -16.43 -51.94
CA HIS A 7 49.26 -17.45 -51.67
C HIS A 7 48.94 -17.52 -50.18
N CYS A 8 49.95 -17.43 -49.30
CA CYS A 8 49.77 -17.38 -47.85
C CYS A 8 49.05 -16.10 -47.38
N GLN A 9 49.36 -14.93 -47.94
CA GLN A 9 48.63 -13.68 -47.64
C GLN A 9 47.13 -13.76 -47.99
N ARG A 10 46.77 -14.52 -49.03
CA ARG A 10 45.34 -14.76 -49.37
C ARG A 10 44.65 -15.67 -48.36
N LEU A 11 45.40 -16.43 -47.57
CA LEU A 11 44.88 -17.28 -46.51
C LEU A 11 44.75 -16.53 -45.17
N GLU A 12 45.52 -15.46 -44.95
CA GLU A 12 45.44 -14.62 -43.73
C GLU A 12 44.01 -14.11 -43.45
N LYS A 13 43.24 -13.79 -44.49
CA LYS A 13 41.81 -13.42 -44.35
C LYS A 13 40.97 -14.46 -43.59
N PHE A 14 41.35 -15.74 -43.63
CA PHE A 14 40.65 -16.80 -42.89
C PHE A 14 41.11 -16.85 -41.42
N CYS A 15 42.34 -16.42 -41.12
CA CYS A 15 42.77 -16.17 -39.74
C CYS A 15 41.95 -15.04 -39.12
N ASP A 16 41.73 -13.93 -39.85
CA ASP A 16 40.87 -12.83 -39.38
C ASP A 16 39.42 -13.30 -39.14
N MET A 17 38.90 -14.18 -40.00
CA MET A 17 37.57 -14.80 -39.82
C MET A 17 37.50 -15.73 -38.59
N VAL A 18 38.59 -16.39 -38.22
CA VAL A 18 38.68 -17.21 -37.00
C VAL A 18 38.81 -16.33 -35.77
N GLU A 19 39.65 -15.30 -35.84
CA GLU A 19 39.85 -14.33 -34.75
C GLU A 19 38.55 -13.60 -34.42
N THR A 20 37.79 -13.16 -35.44
CA THR A 20 36.46 -12.57 -35.25
C THR A 20 35.46 -13.55 -34.62
N ALA A 21 35.52 -14.84 -34.94
CA ALA A 21 34.70 -15.86 -34.29
C ALA A 21 35.09 -16.09 -32.83
N MET A 22 36.38 -16.02 -32.50
CA MET A 22 36.91 -16.17 -31.14
C MET A 22 36.65 -14.94 -30.25
N LEU A 23 36.68 -13.74 -30.83
CA LEU A 23 36.44 -12.47 -30.14
C LEU A 23 34.95 -12.13 -29.99
N THR A 24 34.07 -12.91 -30.62
CA THR A 24 32.62 -12.74 -30.46
C THR A 24 32.22 -13.04 -29.01
N ASP A 25 31.69 -12.03 -28.31
CA ASP A 25 31.27 -12.11 -26.91
C ASP A 25 30.04 -13.01 -26.74
N MET A 26 30.30 -14.32 -26.61
CA MET A 26 29.29 -15.34 -26.36
C MET A 26 28.77 -15.30 -24.93
N ASP A 27 29.56 -14.83 -23.96
CA ASP A 27 29.12 -14.69 -22.57
C ASP A 27 28.07 -13.56 -22.43
N GLY A 28 28.23 -12.48 -23.20
CA GLY A 28 27.22 -11.43 -23.36
C GLY A 28 25.95 -11.89 -24.09
N PHE A 29 26.06 -12.87 -25.01
CA PHE A 29 24.91 -13.54 -25.63
C PHE A 29 24.17 -14.44 -24.62
N LEU A 30 24.90 -15.17 -23.77
CA LEU A 30 24.36 -16.02 -22.71
C LEU A 30 23.66 -15.23 -21.60
N ALA A 31 24.12 -14.00 -21.32
CA ALA A 31 23.50 -13.10 -20.33
C ALA A 31 22.17 -12.47 -20.80
N GLY A 32 21.83 -12.55 -22.10
CA GLY A 32 20.50 -12.20 -22.62
C GLY A 32 20.15 -10.70 -22.67
N GLU A 33 21.10 -9.79 -22.45
CA GLU A 33 20.84 -8.34 -22.32
C GLU A 33 21.41 -7.46 -23.44
N LYS A 34 22.34 -7.94 -24.28
CA LYS A 34 23.13 -7.04 -25.15
C LYS A 34 22.86 -7.08 -26.65
N TRP A 35 22.23 -8.12 -27.18
CA TRP A 35 22.15 -8.32 -28.63
C TRP A 35 20.73 -8.15 -29.16
N SER A 36 20.54 -7.24 -30.11
CA SER A 36 19.30 -7.14 -30.87
C SER A 36 19.17 -8.34 -31.83
N PRO A 37 17.96 -8.66 -32.34
CA PRO A 37 17.80 -9.71 -33.34
C PRO A 37 18.60 -9.41 -34.61
N GLN A 38 18.86 -8.12 -34.88
CA GLN A 38 19.67 -7.67 -36.01
C GLN A 38 21.14 -8.03 -35.82
N ASP A 39 21.67 -7.91 -34.59
CA ASP A 39 23.06 -8.29 -34.28
C ASP A 39 23.26 -9.80 -34.39
N ILE A 40 22.30 -10.59 -33.88
CA ILE A 40 22.30 -12.05 -34.01
C ILE A 40 22.22 -12.46 -35.49
N LYS A 41 21.40 -11.76 -36.29
CA LYS A 41 21.29 -12.02 -37.73
C LYS A 41 22.58 -11.67 -38.47
N ALA A 42 23.23 -10.56 -38.12
CA ALA A 42 24.51 -10.15 -38.70
C ALA A 42 25.59 -11.19 -38.42
N ILE A 43 25.68 -11.70 -37.19
CA ILE A 43 26.62 -12.78 -36.82
C ILE A 43 26.34 -14.06 -37.59
N LEU A 44 25.09 -14.52 -37.59
CA LEU A 44 24.74 -15.73 -38.31
C LEU A 44 25.06 -15.59 -39.80
N ALA A 45 24.79 -14.43 -40.42
CA ALA A 45 25.16 -14.18 -41.81
C ALA A 45 26.68 -14.21 -42.05
N VAL A 46 27.45 -13.50 -41.23
CA VAL A 46 28.92 -13.41 -41.36
C VAL A 46 29.56 -14.78 -41.19
N HIS A 47 29.24 -15.52 -40.12
CA HIS A 47 29.90 -16.80 -39.86
C HIS A 47 29.39 -17.93 -40.76
N THR A 48 28.13 -17.90 -41.21
CA THR A 48 27.65 -18.84 -42.24
C THR A 48 28.41 -18.65 -43.54
N GLU A 49 28.66 -17.39 -43.93
CA GLU A 49 29.47 -17.06 -45.10
C GLU A 49 30.95 -17.43 -44.91
N SER A 50 31.53 -17.19 -43.73
CA SER A 50 32.89 -17.63 -43.39
C SER A 50 33.05 -19.14 -43.53
N ILE A 51 32.10 -19.95 -43.05
CA ILE A 51 32.12 -21.41 -43.23
C ILE A 51 32.03 -21.76 -44.72
N ARG A 52 31.17 -21.09 -45.48
CA ARG A 52 31.03 -21.33 -46.93
C ARG A 52 32.33 -21.03 -47.68
N LEU A 53 33.02 -19.94 -47.34
CA LEU A 53 34.30 -19.55 -47.94
C LEU A 53 35.43 -20.48 -47.50
N MET A 54 35.49 -20.87 -46.23
CA MET A 54 36.48 -21.81 -45.70
C MET A 54 36.33 -23.22 -46.31
N LYS A 55 35.10 -23.70 -46.55
CA LYS A 55 34.85 -24.97 -47.25
C LYS A 55 35.24 -24.94 -48.73
N ARG A 56 35.38 -23.75 -49.33
CA ARG A 56 35.81 -23.55 -50.72
C ARG A 56 37.33 -23.35 -50.88
N ILE A 57 38.10 -23.42 -49.80
CA ILE A 57 39.57 -23.38 -49.88
C ILE A 57 40.05 -24.60 -50.69
N GLU A 58 40.83 -24.35 -51.73
CA GLU A 58 41.47 -25.40 -52.52
C GLU A 58 42.48 -26.15 -51.63
N THR A 59 42.28 -27.45 -51.44
CA THR A 59 43.04 -28.27 -50.49
C THR A 59 44.47 -28.54 -50.93
N GLU A 60 44.72 -28.53 -52.24
CA GLU A 60 46.04 -28.67 -52.84
C GLU A 60 46.21 -27.67 -53.99
N THR A 61 47.17 -26.75 -53.86
CA THR A 61 47.47 -25.76 -54.89
C THR A 61 48.93 -25.85 -55.30
N ARG A 62 49.19 -25.95 -56.61
CA ARG A 62 50.55 -25.96 -57.13
C ARG A 62 50.99 -24.53 -57.43
N VAL A 63 51.92 -24.02 -56.63
CA VAL A 63 52.54 -22.71 -56.82
C VAL A 63 53.95 -22.91 -57.38
N ASN A 64 54.09 -22.74 -58.70
CA ASN A 64 55.32 -22.98 -59.45
C ASN A 64 55.85 -24.43 -59.26
N MET A 65 56.96 -24.60 -58.55
CA MET A 65 57.59 -25.90 -58.25
C MET A 65 57.16 -26.50 -56.90
N ILE A 66 56.32 -25.81 -56.12
CA ILE A 66 55.94 -26.19 -54.76
C ILE A 66 54.45 -26.55 -54.73
N LEU A 67 54.11 -27.68 -54.11
CA LEU A 67 52.72 -28.05 -53.82
C LEU A 67 52.38 -27.60 -52.40
N VAL A 68 51.42 -26.68 -52.28
CA VAL A 68 50.90 -26.21 -50.99
C VAL A 68 49.68 -27.05 -50.63
N ARG A 69 49.69 -27.66 -49.45
CA ARG A 69 48.58 -28.46 -48.92
C ARG A 69 47.90 -27.69 -47.79
N CYS A 70 46.67 -27.25 -48.04
CA CYS A 70 45.87 -26.46 -47.11
C CYS A 70 44.85 -27.31 -46.32
N HIS A 71 44.86 -28.63 -46.47
CA HIS A 71 43.90 -29.52 -45.81
C HIS A 71 43.91 -29.39 -44.28
N GLN A 72 45.08 -29.42 -43.65
CA GLN A 72 45.20 -29.27 -42.19
C GLN A 72 44.80 -27.87 -41.72
N TYR A 73 45.12 -26.84 -42.51
CA TYR A 73 44.74 -25.46 -42.22
C TYR A 73 43.22 -25.28 -42.25
N GLN A 74 42.56 -25.78 -43.30
CA GLN A 74 41.11 -25.77 -43.42
C GLN A 74 40.44 -26.53 -42.26
N SER A 75 40.95 -27.72 -41.91
CA SER A 75 40.43 -28.52 -40.80
C SER A 75 40.61 -27.86 -39.44
N ASN A 76 41.63 -27.02 -39.27
CA ASN A 76 41.88 -26.30 -38.02
C ASN A 76 41.04 -25.01 -37.93
N CYS A 77 40.73 -24.34 -39.05
CA CYS A 77 39.96 -23.10 -39.06
C CYS A 77 38.44 -23.33 -38.94
N LEU A 78 37.90 -24.38 -39.57
CA LEU A 78 36.45 -24.65 -39.58
C LEU A 78 35.78 -24.84 -38.20
N PRO A 79 36.40 -25.50 -37.20
CA PRO A 79 35.77 -25.76 -35.91
C PRO A 79 35.33 -24.50 -35.15
N TYR A 80 36.02 -23.36 -35.33
CA TYR A 80 35.72 -22.13 -34.60
C TYR A 80 34.36 -21.51 -35.00
N PRO A 81 34.13 -21.14 -36.28
CA PRO A 81 32.82 -20.65 -36.69
C PRO A 81 31.73 -21.74 -36.64
N GLU A 82 32.07 -23.02 -36.84
CA GLU A 82 31.10 -24.13 -36.69
C GLU A 82 30.64 -24.28 -35.24
N ALA A 83 31.54 -24.20 -34.26
CA ALA A 83 31.19 -24.23 -32.84
C ALA A 83 30.35 -23.01 -32.43
N LEU A 84 30.67 -21.82 -32.96
CA LEU A 84 29.91 -20.60 -32.73
C LEU A 84 28.46 -20.73 -33.21
N ILE A 85 28.27 -21.14 -34.47
CA ILE A 85 26.94 -21.37 -35.04
C ILE A 85 26.20 -22.47 -34.29
N PHE A 86 26.88 -23.58 -33.96
CA PHE A 86 26.26 -24.67 -33.18
C PHE A 86 25.76 -24.19 -31.81
N THR A 87 26.54 -23.34 -31.14
CA THR A 87 26.14 -22.74 -29.86
C THR A 87 24.92 -21.83 -30.02
N ILE A 88 24.87 -21.00 -31.07
CA ILE A 88 23.70 -20.17 -31.35
C ILE A 88 22.47 -21.04 -31.69
N HIS A 89 22.64 -22.08 -32.51
CA HIS A 89 21.57 -23.00 -32.90
C HIS A 89 20.99 -23.78 -31.71
N SER A 90 21.82 -24.14 -30.73
CA SER A 90 21.37 -24.86 -29.53
C SER A 90 20.71 -23.93 -28.50
N MET A 91 21.15 -22.67 -28.40
CA MET A 91 20.68 -21.74 -27.38
C MET A 91 19.47 -20.90 -27.82
N LEU A 92 19.37 -20.55 -29.11
CA LEU A 92 18.27 -19.73 -29.62
C LEU A 92 16.88 -20.32 -29.31
N PRO A 93 16.63 -21.64 -29.47
CA PRO A 93 15.34 -22.23 -29.10
C PRO A 93 15.00 -22.04 -27.62
N SER A 94 15.99 -22.18 -26.72
CA SER A 94 15.81 -21.99 -25.28
C SER A 94 15.44 -20.54 -24.93
N ILE A 95 16.13 -19.57 -25.54
CA ILE A 95 15.85 -18.13 -25.36
C ILE A 95 14.46 -17.78 -25.87
N VAL A 96 14.12 -18.24 -27.08
CA VAL A 96 12.83 -18.00 -27.73
C VAL A 96 11.70 -18.60 -26.91
N LYS A 97 11.84 -19.84 -26.42
CA LYS A 97 10.88 -20.49 -25.53
C LYS A 97 10.64 -19.68 -24.27
N LYS A 98 11.72 -19.29 -23.57
CA LYS A 98 11.64 -18.52 -22.33
C LYS A 98 10.89 -17.20 -22.55
N LYS A 99 11.26 -16.44 -23.59
CA LYS A 99 10.63 -15.17 -23.93
C LYS A 99 9.16 -15.33 -24.34
N ASN A 100 8.83 -16.38 -25.09
CA ASN A 100 7.44 -16.68 -25.48
C ASN A 100 6.57 -16.98 -24.24
N LEU A 101 7.06 -17.81 -23.31
CA LEU A 101 6.36 -18.14 -22.07
C LEU A 101 6.17 -16.90 -21.17
N GLU A 102 7.22 -16.10 -20.99
CA GLU A 102 7.15 -14.84 -20.22
C GLU A 102 6.07 -13.90 -20.78
N LEU A 103 6.05 -13.70 -22.10
CA LEU A 103 5.08 -12.82 -22.74
C LEU A 103 3.65 -13.39 -22.69
N MET A 104 3.50 -14.70 -22.90
CA MET A 104 2.21 -15.38 -22.80
C MET A 104 1.59 -15.31 -21.40
N GLU A 105 2.39 -15.49 -20.35
CA GLU A 105 1.90 -15.38 -18.97
C GLU A 105 1.43 -13.96 -18.64
N VAL A 106 2.14 -12.93 -19.11
CA VAL A 106 1.72 -11.53 -18.94
C VAL A 106 0.40 -11.27 -19.68
N ILE A 107 0.27 -11.71 -20.94
CA ILE A 107 -0.93 -11.52 -21.74
C ILE A 107 -2.13 -12.25 -21.12
N ARG A 108 -1.96 -13.52 -20.76
CA ARG A 108 -3.03 -14.33 -20.14
C ARG A 108 -3.45 -13.76 -18.79
N GLY A 109 -2.49 -13.31 -17.99
CA GLY A 109 -2.76 -12.64 -16.71
C GLY A 109 -3.53 -11.33 -16.88
N ALA A 110 -3.21 -10.54 -17.91
CA ALA A 110 -3.92 -9.30 -18.22
C ALA A 110 -5.35 -9.57 -18.71
N LEU A 111 -5.53 -10.51 -19.64
CA LEU A 111 -6.84 -10.92 -20.14
C LEU A 111 -7.76 -11.42 -19.03
N LYS A 112 -7.26 -12.25 -18.11
CA LYS A 112 -8.03 -12.72 -16.95
C LYS A 112 -8.59 -11.59 -16.08
N LYS A 113 -7.87 -10.45 -16.01
CA LYS A 113 -8.31 -9.28 -15.24
C LYS A 113 -9.26 -8.39 -16.03
N LEU A 114 -9.07 -8.25 -17.34
CA LEU A 114 -9.90 -7.40 -18.20
C LEU A 114 -11.23 -8.04 -18.59
N ASP A 115 -11.24 -9.37 -18.79
CA ASP A 115 -12.45 -10.13 -19.14
C ASP A 115 -13.29 -10.48 -17.89
N LYS A 116 -12.91 -9.99 -16.70
CA LYS A 116 -13.68 -10.21 -15.45
C LYS A 116 -14.95 -9.35 -15.49
N ASP A 117 -16.10 -9.97 -15.20
CA ASP A 117 -17.35 -9.24 -15.00
C ASP A 117 -17.29 -8.34 -13.75
N ILE A 118 -17.75 -7.08 -13.89
CA ILE A 118 -17.65 -6.05 -12.86
C ILE A 118 -19.05 -5.65 -12.39
N PHE A 119 -19.31 -5.83 -11.09
CA PHE A 119 -20.61 -5.51 -10.48
C PHE A 119 -20.52 -4.43 -9.40
N THR A 120 -19.35 -4.28 -8.77
CA THR A 120 -19.16 -3.33 -7.66
C THR A 120 -18.30 -2.14 -8.06
N VAL A 121 -18.46 -1.01 -7.34
CA VAL A 121 -17.64 0.19 -7.54
C VAL A 121 -16.16 -0.09 -7.24
N GLU A 122 -15.88 -0.90 -6.22
CA GLU A 122 -14.52 -1.28 -5.84
C GLU A 122 -13.83 -2.08 -6.96
N GLU A 123 -14.47 -3.14 -7.46
CA GLU A 123 -13.95 -3.92 -8.59
C GLU A 123 -13.75 -3.05 -9.83
N PHE A 124 -14.64 -2.09 -10.06
CA PHE A 124 -14.50 -1.17 -11.18
C PHE A 124 -13.28 -0.25 -11.03
N VAL A 125 -13.02 0.28 -9.83
CA VAL A 125 -11.86 1.15 -9.56
C VAL A 125 -10.55 0.37 -9.70
N GLU A 126 -10.49 -0.87 -9.19
CA GLU A 126 -9.34 -1.76 -9.39
C GLU A 126 -9.12 -2.05 -10.88
N HIS A 127 -10.19 -2.40 -11.59
CA HIS A 127 -10.13 -2.64 -13.02
C HIS A 127 -9.70 -1.39 -13.80
N LEU A 128 -10.19 -0.21 -13.46
CA LEU A 128 -9.83 1.06 -14.11
C LEU A 128 -8.36 1.44 -13.88
N THR A 129 -7.86 1.20 -12.66
CA THR A 129 -6.45 1.39 -12.31
C THR A 129 -5.57 0.42 -13.11
N PHE A 130 -5.99 -0.84 -13.21
CA PHE A 130 -5.31 -1.83 -14.03
C PHE A 130 -5.34 -1.47 -15.53
N LEU A 131 -6.50 -1.05 -16.05
CA LEU A 131 -6.68 -0.61 -17.43
C LEU A 131 -5.72 0.52 -17.78
N SER A 132 -5.64 1.54 -16.91
CA SER A 132 -4.73 2.68 -17.11
C SER A 132 -3.26 2.24 -17.15
N ARG A 133 -2.88 1.27 -16.30
CA ARG A 133 -1.52 0.72 -16.29
C ARG A 133 -1.21 -0.12 -17.54
N ILE A 134 -2.11 -1.03 -17.92
CA ILE A 134 -1.88 -1.91 -19.06
C ILE A 134 -1.86 -1.11 -20.37
N SER A 135 -2.71 -0.09 -20.53
CA SER A 135 -2.71 0.79 -21.70
C SER A 135 -1.35 1.46 -21.93
N VAL A 136 -0.67 1.89 -20.88
CA VAL A 136 0.70 2.45 -20.95
C VAL A 136 1.74 1.37 -21.27
N GLN A 137 1.50 0.12 -20.86
CA GLN A 137 2.41 -1.00 -21.10
C GLN A 137 2.27 -1.64 -22.49
N ILE A 138 1.14 -1.47 -23.19
CA ILE A 138 0.89 -2.04 -24.53
C ILE A 138 2.03 -1.77 -25.52
N PRO A 139 2.56 -0.53 -25.69
CA PRO A 139 3.66 -0.29 -26.63
C PRO A 139 4.95 -1.04 -26.29
N THR A 140 5.22 -1.27 -25.00
CA THR A 140 6.39 -2.04 -24.56
C THR A 140 6.20 -3.54 -24.84
N LEU A 141 5.01 -4.06 -24.58
CA LEU A 141 4.66 -5.44 -24.94
C LEU A 141 4.69 -5.66 -26.45
N GLU A 142 4.25 -4.68 -27.23
CA GLU A 142 4.31 -4.73 -28.70
C GLU A 142 5.76 -4.78 -29.20
N ARG A 143 6.69 -4.04 -28.59
CA ARG A 143 8.13 -4.16 -28.90
C ARG A 143 8.68 -5.55 -28.59
N GLN A 144 8.33 -6.12 -27.43
CA GLN A 144 8.75 -7.48 -27.06
C GLN A 144 8.17 -8.54 -28.00
N TYR A 145 6.91 -8.38 -28.39
CA TYR A 145 6.24 -9.22 -29.39
C TYR A 145 6.93 -9.14 -30.76
N GLN A 146 7.25 -7.93 -31.25
CA GLN A 146 7.96 -7.74 -32.51
C GLN A 146 9.37 -8.33 -32.48
N PHE A 147 10.09 -8.17 -31.37
CA PHE A 147 11.39 -8.80 -31.15
C PHE A 147 11.29 -10.33 -31.24
N LEU A 148 10.26 -10.93 -30.64
CA LEU A 148 10.05 -12.38 -30.69
C LEU A 148 9.71 -12.88 -32.11
N ILE A 149 8.88 -12.15 -32.86
CA ILE A 149 8.62 -12.46 -34.28
C ILE A 149 9.93 -12.48 -35.08
N GLN A 150 10.80 -11.50 -34.87
CA GLN A 150 12.09 -11.44 -35.54
C GLN A 150 12.95 -12.67 -35.23
N LEU A 151 13.03 -13.11 -33.97
CA LEU A 151 13.78 -14.31 -33.59
C LEU A 151 13.21 -15.59 -34.23
N TYR A 152 11.89 -15.78 -34.26
CA TYR A 152 11.28 -16.93 -34.93
C TYR A 152 11.49 -16.89 -36.46
N SER A 153 11.45 -15.70 -37.07
CA SER A 153 11.73 -15.54 -38.50
C SER A 153 13.17 -15.92 -38.85
N MET A 154 14.12 -15.55 -37.99
CA MET A 154 15.53 -15.93 -38.13
C MET A 154 15.73 -17.43 -37.93
N ALA A 155 15.10 -18.03 -36.92
CA ALA A 155 15.18 -19.47 -36.72
C ALA A 155 14.70 -20.24 -37.95
N LYS A 156 13.65 -19.74 -38.64
CA LYS A 156 13.18 -20.31 -39.91
C LYS A 156 14.16 -20.09 -41.06
N GLU A 157 14.77 -18.91 -41.18
CA GLU A 157 15.74 -18.55 -42.23
C GLU A 157 17.01 -19.43 -42.17
N TYR A 158 17.54 -19.66 -40.97
CA TYR A 158 18.74 -20.46 -40.74
C TYR A 158 18.46 -21.94 -40.45
N GLN A 159 17.21 -22.41 -40.65
CA GLN A 159 16.79 -23.81 -40.43
C GLN A 159 17.13 -24.34 -39.03
N ILE A 160 17.01 -23.49 -38.00
CA ILE A 160 17.20 -23.88 -36.60
C ILE A 160 16.02 -24.76 -36.18
N THR A 161 16.31 -25.93 -35.63
CA THR A 161 15.29 -26.89 -35.19
C THR A 161 14.58 -26.38 -33.93
N ILE A 162 13.34 -25.93 -34.08
CA ILE A 162 12.43 -25.61 -32.98
C ILE A 162 11.46 -26.77 -32.81
N SER A 163 11.16 -27.14 -31.57
CA SER A 163 10.21 -28.22 -31.29
C SER A 163 8.79 -27.87 -31.78
N PRO A 164 7.99 -28.86 -32.21
CA PRO A 164 6.61 -28.61 -32.67
C PRO A 164 5.72 -28.04 -31.56
N GLU A 165 5.99 -28.38 -30.29
CA GLU A 165 5.30 -27.84 -29.12
C GLU A 165 5.50 -26.33 -28.97
N GLU A 166 6.74 -25.85 -29.17
CA GLU A 166 7.08 -24.43 -29.08
C GLU A 166 6.50 -23.62 -30.24
N LEU A 167 6.44 -24.21 -31.43
CA LEU A 167 5.77 -23.60 -32.59
C LEU A 167 4.27 -23.47 -32.35
N ALA A 168 3.64 -24.49 -31.74
CA ALA A 168 2.23 -24.40 -31.35
C ALA A 168 2.01 -23.27 -30.34
N LEU A 169 2.82 -23.16 -29.29
CA LEU A 169 2.72 -22.07 -28.31
C LEU A 169 2.87 -20.68 -28.95
N TYR A 170 3.80 -20.53 -29.90
CA TYR A 170 3.96 -19.29 -30.66
C TYR A 170 2.75 -18.96 -31.54
N GLN A 171 2.14 -19.97 -32.18
CA GLN A 171 0.92 -19.76 -32.97
C GLN A 171 -0.25 -19.23 -32.12
N HIS A 172 -0.30 -19.56 -30.83
CA HIS A 172 -1.31 -19.03 -29.89
C HIS A 172 -1.01 -17.62 -29.38
N LEU A 173 0.25 -17.17 -29.45
CA LEU A 173 0.65 -15.84 -28.98
C LEU A 173 0.01 -14.72 -29.80
N VAL A 174 0.00 -14.86 -31.13
CA VAL A 174 -0.56 -13.86 -32.05
C VAL A 174 -2.04 -13.56 -31.75
N PRO A 175 -2.96 -14.56 -31.73
CA PRO A 175 -4.36 -14.31 -31.43
C PRO A 175 -4.55 -13.82 -29.98
N SER A 176 -3.76 -14.30 -29.02
CA SER A 176 -3.84 -13.84 -27.62
C SER A 176 -3.47 -12.37 -27.47
N PHE A 177 -2.42 -11.91 -28.17
CA PHE A 177 -2.00 -10.52 -28.14
C PHE A 177 -3.00 -9.60 -28.87
N GLN A 178 -3.57 -10.05 -29.99
CA GLN A 178 -4.64 -9.34 -30.69
C GLN A 178 -5.92 -9.25 -29.85
N HIS A 179 -6.28 -10.33 -29.15
CA HIS A 179 -7.39 -10.35 -28.19
C HIS A 179 -7.15 -9.32 -27.08
N LEU A 180 -5.94 -9.30 -26.48
CA LEU A 180 -5.59 -8.29 -25.47
C LEU A 180 -5.74 -6.85 -25.98
N LYS A 181 -5.20 -6.54 -27.16
CA LYS A 181 -5.33 -5.19 -27.76
C LYS A 181 -6.80 -4.83 -28.01
N SER A 182 -7.59 -5.79 -28.48
CA SER A 182 -9.02 -5.60 -28.76
C SER A 182 -9.82 -5.37 -27.47
N THR A 183 -9.59 -6.19 -26.43
CA THR A 183 -10.23 -6.03 -25.12
C THR A 183 -9.87 -4.70 -24.48
N VAL A 184 -8.58 -4.30 -24.48
CA VAL A 184 -8.15 -2.99 -23.95
C VAL A 184 -8.86 -1.85 -24.68
N MET A 185 -8.93 -1.89 -26.01
CA MET A 185 -9.66 -0.89 -26.81
C MET A 185 -11.16 -0.85 -26.46
N ILE A 186 -11.81 -2.01 -26.32
CA ILE A 186 -13.23 -2.09 -25.92
C ILE A 186 -13.43 -1.50 -24.51
N CYS A 187 -12.56 -1.81 -23.56
CA CYS A 187 -12.60 -1.26 -22.21
C CYS A 187 -12.37 0.26 -22.21
N GLU A 188 -11.47 0.78 -23.04
CA GLU A 188 -11.23 2.22 -23.17
C GLU A 188 -12.41 2.96 -23.81
N THR A 189 -13.05 2.38 -24.83
CA THR A 189 -14.23 2.99 -25.47
C THR A 189 -15.42 3.05 -24.52
N LYS A 190 -15.64 2.01 -23.72
CA LYS A 190 -16.69 1.96 -22.68
C LYS A 190 -16.33 2.69 -21.39
N ARG A 191 -15.09 3.19 -21.27
CA ARG A 191 -14.54 3.73 -20.02
C ARG A 191 -15.39 4.86 -19.46
N ASP A 192 -15.70 5.86 -20.27
CA ASP A 192 -16.39 7.07 -19.82
C ASP A 192 -17.86 6.74 -19.42
N ASP A 193 -18.53 5.84 -20.15
CA ASP A 193 -19.88 5.37 -19.84
C ASP A 193 -19.93 4.58 -18.52
N ASN A 194 -18.95 3.69 -18.32
CA ASN A 194 -18.81 2.95 -17.07
C ASN A 194 -18.47 3.88 -15.90
N ILE A 195 -17.57 4.86 -16.09
CA ILE A 195 -17.27 5.86 -15.05
C ILE A 195 -18.54 6.61 -14.67
N PHE A 196 -19.37 7.03 -15.63
CA PHE A 196 -20.63 7.68 -15.33
C PHE A 196 -21.57 6.77 -14.51
N LYS A 197 -21.76 5.51 -14.95
CA LYS A 197 -22.59 4.53 -14.26
C LYS A 197 -22.14 4.32 -12.80
N PHE A 198 -20.86 3.98 -12.60
CA PHE A 198 -20.33 3.70 -11.27
C PHE A 198 -20.20 4.96 -10.39
N SER A 199 -20.08 6.16 -10.98
CA SER A 199 -20.15 7.42 -10.24
C SER A 199 -21.55 7.67 -9.67
N VAL A 200 -22.60 7.34 -10.43
CA VAL A 200 -23.98 7.41 -9.95
C VAL A 200 -24.22 6.42 -8.81
N ASP A 201 -23.73 5.18 -8.96
CA ASP A 201 -23.86 4.15 -7.92
C ASP A 201 -23.05 4.50 -6.65
N LEU A 202 -21.85 5.07 -6.81
CA LEU A 202 -21.07 5.63 -5.70
C LEU A 202 -21.84 6.74 -4.97
N GLY A 203 -22.51 7.63 -5.72
CA GLY A 203 -23.39 8.65 -5.15
C GLY A 203 -24.53 8.07 -4.30
N LYS A 204 -25.12 6.94 -4.72
CA LYS A 204 -26.13 6.22 -3.93
C LYS A 204 -25.53 5.62 -2.66
N HIS A 205 -24.35 5.00 -2.75
CA HIS A 205 -23.67 4.45 -1.57
C HIS A 205 -23.30 5.52 -0.55
N LEU A 206 -22.84 6.69 -1.00
CA LEU A 206 -22.58 7.84 -0.13
C LEU A 206 -23.86 8.34 0.55
N ASN A 207 -24.98 8.41 -0.18
CA ASN A 207 -26.27 8.79 0.42
C ASN A 207 -26.76 7.76 1.45
N GLN A 208 -26.60 6.46 1.17
CA GLN A 208 -26.92 5.42 2.14
C GLN A 208 -26.05 5.56 3.39
N LEU A 209 -24.74 5.75 3.21
CA LEU A 209 -23.81 5.94 4.32
C LEU A 209 -24.18 7.16 5.17
N ARG A 210 -24.59 8.26 4.53
CA ARG A 210 -25.10 9.44 5.23
C ARG A 210 -26.33 9.11 6.09
N TYR A 211 -27.28 8.34 5.55
CA TYR A 211 -28.46 7.89 6.32
C TYR A 211 -28.05 7.04 7.52
N GLU A 212 -27.14 6.07 7.34
CA GLU A 212 -26.60 5.26 8.43
C GLU A 212 -25.91 6.11 9.51
N LEU A 213 -25.11 7.12 9.11
CA LEU A 213 -24.46 8.03 10.04
C LEU A 213 -25.47 8.86 10.85
N VAL A 214 -26.57 9.30 10.24
CA VAL A 214 -27.67 9.97 10.96
C VAL A 214 -28.30 9.04 12.00
N LEU A 215 -28.49 7.75 11.68
CA LEU A 215 -28.99 6.76 12.64
C LEU A 215 -28.01 6.56 13.81
N VAL A 216 -26.71 6.45 13.53
CA VAL A 216 -25.70 6.35 14.60
C VAL A 216 -25.65 7.62 15.43
N LYS A 217 -25.77 8.79 14.83
CA LYS A 217 -25.87 10.07 15.54
C LYS A 217 -27.03 10.07 16.53
N MET A 218 -28.19 9.51 16.15
CA MET A 218 -29.32 9.32 17.06
C MET A 218 -28.97 8.38 18.22
N LYS A 219 -28.30 7.25 17.95
CA LYS A 219 -27.84 6.31 18.99
C LYS A 219 -26.84 6.97 19.95
N VAL A 220 -25.87 7.72 19.43
CA VAL A 220 -24.90 8.49 20.23
C VAL A 220 -25.62 9.53 21.08
N ASN A 221 -26.64 10.19 20.54
CA ASN A 221 -27.45 11.17 21.26
C ASN A 221 -28.49 10.57 22.21
N ASN A 222 -28.50 9.25 22.41
CA ASN A 222 -29.39 8.61 23.37
C ASN A 222 -29.17 9.17 24.80
N PRO A 223 -30.23 9.67 25.48
CA PRO A 223 -30.14 10.22 26.83
C PRO A 223 -29.49 9.30 27.87
N VAL A 224 -29.56 7.98 27.68
CA VAL A 224 -28.93 6.99 28.57
C VAL A 224 -27.42 7.24 28.71
N LEU A 225 -26.75 7.74 27.68
CA LEU A 225 -25.31 8.02 27.70
C LEU A 225 -24.94 9.30 28.47
N LEU A 226 -25.93 10.12 28.85
CA LEU A 226 -25.74 11.35 29.60
C LEU A 226 -26.43 11.31 30.96
N CYS A 227 -26.80 10.11 31.42
CA CYS A 227 -27.53 9.96 32.66
C CYS A 227 -26.70 9.42 33.82
N SER A 228 -26.85 10.03 34.98
CA SER A 228 -26.20 9.65 36.24
C SER A 228 -26.60 8.27 36.78
N TYR A 229 -27.79 7.76 36.44
CA TYR A 229 -28.22 6.41 36.84
C TYR A 229 -27.62 5.29 35.97
N THR A 230 -27.02 5.65 34.83
CA THR A 230 -26.40 4.65 33.94
C THR A 230 -25.10 4.16 34.57
N SER A 231 -24.91 2.83 34.61
CA SER A 231 -23.66 2.29 35.15
C SER A 231 -22.49 2.56 34.19
N PRO A 232 -21.28 2.86 34.70
CA PRO A 232 -20.11 3.08 33.84
C PRO A 232 -19.77 1.88 32.96
N LYS A 233 -20.09 0.64 33.38
CA LYS A 233 -19.86 -0.56 32.58
C LYS A 233 -20.76 -0.56 31.33
N VAL A 234 -22.06 -0.41 31.52
CA VAL A 234 -23.05 -0.37 30.44
C VAL A 234 -22.79 0.79 29.48
N ALA A 235 -22.47 1.98 30.00
CA ALA A 235 -22.13 3.13 29.15
C ALA A 235 -20.91 2.87 28.27
N ASN A 236 -19.84 2.27 28.84
CA ASN A 236 -18.64 1.95 28.08
C ASN A 236 -18.88 0.84 27.04
N GLU A 237 -19.69 -0.17 27.33
CA GLU A 237 -20.05 -1.21 26.36
C GLU A 237 -20.81 -0.61 25.16
N ILE A 238 -21.78 0.27 25.42
CA ILE A 238 -22.51 0.98 24.35
C ILE A 238 -21.55 1.86 23.54
N LEU A 239 -20.69 2.64 24.21
CA LEU A 239 -19.74 3.53 23.53
C LEU A 239 -18.70 2.76 22.72
N GLN A 240 -18.31 1.57 23.17
CA GLN A 240 -17.40 0.69 22.43
C GLN A 240 -18.07 0.15 21.17
N ALA A 241 -19.29 -0.39 21.29
CA ALA A 241 -20.05 -0.87 20.14
C ALA A 241 -20.30 0.24 19.10
N LEU A 242 -20.68 1.44 19.55
CA LEU A 242 -20.84 2.61 18.68
C LEU A 242 -19.51 3.03 18.03
N SER A 243 -18.39 2.93 18.75
CA SER A 243 -17.07 3.23 18.18
C SER A 243 -16.67 2.27 17.06
N GLU A 244 -16.98 0.98 17.22
CA GLU A 244 -16.72 -0.03 16.19
C GLU A 244 -17.61 0.19 14.97
N GLU A 245 -18.89 0.52 15.18
CA GLU A 245 -19.83 0.87 14.12
C GLU A 245 -19.36 2.12 13.34
N VAL A 246 -18.95 3.19 14.03
CA VAL A 246 -18.42 4.42 13.40
C VAL A 246 -17.10 4.15 12.66
N ALA A 247 -16.22 3.30 13.18
CA ALA A 247 -14.97 2.94 12.49
C ALA A 247 -15.24 2.24 11.15
N ILE A 248 -16.26 1.38 11.06
CA ILE A 248 -16.69 0.75 9.81
C ILE A 248 -17.16 1.82 8.81
N TYR A 249 -17.95 2.79 9.27
CA TYR A 249 -18.44 3.87 8.41
C TYR A 249 -17.34 4.84 7.98
N SER A 250 -16.38 5.15 8.85
CA SER A 250 -15.19 5.94 8.53
C SER A 250 -14.35 5.29 7.42
N ASN A 251 -14.08 3.99 7.53
CA ASN A 251 -13.38 3.25 6.46
C ASN A 251 -14.14 3.27 5.13
N LYS A 252 -15.47 3.09 5.16
CA LYS A 252 -16.31 3.19 3.96
C LYS A 252 -16.28 4.61 3.36
N ALA A 253 -16.38 5.65 4.18
CA ALA A 253 -16.33 7.05 3.75
C ALA A 253 -15.00 7.37 3.06
N TYR A 254 -13.88 6.92 3.65
CA TYR A 254 -12.55 7.07 3.07
C TYR A 254 -12.43 6.37 1.72
N SER A 255 -12.82 5.09 1.63
CA SER A 255 -12.79 4.33 0.38
C SER A 255 -13.66 4.97 -0.70
N TYR A 256 -14.88 5.38 -0.37
CA TYR A 256 -15.79 6.02 -1.33
C TYR A 256 -15.29 7.37 -1.81
N THR A 257 -14.66 8.15 -0.93
CA THR A 257 -14.02 9.42 -1.32
C THR A 257 -12.87 9.16 -2.28
N SER A 258 -11.97 8.24 -1.93
CA SER A 258 -10.85 7.81 -2.79
C SER A 258 -11.32 7.32 -4.17
N TYR A 259 -12.36 6.48 -4.21
CA TYR A 259 -12.97 6.03 -5.46
C TYR A 259 -13.50 7.21 -6.28
N GLY A 260 -14.18 8.17 -5.65
CA GLY A 260 -14.68 9.38 -6.31
C GLY A 260 -13.57 10.23 -6.91
N GLU A 261 -12.42 10.33 -6.25
CA GLU A 261 -11.25 11.06 -6.77
C GLU A 261 -10.62 10.34 -7.96
N LEU A 262 -10.44 9.02 -7.88
CA LEU A 262 -9.88 8.22 -8.96
C LEU A 262 -10.77 8.27 -10.21
N LEU A 263 -12.10 8.16 -10.04
CA LEU A 263 -13.05 8.28 -11.13
C LEU A 263 -13.02 9.66 -11.78
N ARG A 264 -12.94 10.73 -10.96
CA ARG A 264 -12.84 12.12 -11.42
C ARG A 264 -11.56 12.36 -12.21
N ASN A 265 -10.42 11.86 -11.73
CA ASN A 265 -9.12 12.04 -12.38
C ASN A 265 -8.99 11.20 -13.66
N SER A 266 -9.67 10.06 -13.73
CA SER A 266 -9.67 9.17 -14.90
C SER A 266 -10.61 9.64 -16.01
N PHE A 267 -11.48 10.62 -15.75
CA PHE A 267 -12.40 11.16 -16.74
C PHE A 267 -11.65 12.09 -17.71
N SER A 268 -11.73 11.78 -19.01
CA SER A 268 -11.11 12.65 -20.02
C SER A 268 -11.84 13.99 -20.11
N MET A 269 -11.12 15.10 -19.89
CA MET A 269 -11.63 16.48 -19.96
C MET A 269 -12.35 16.87 -21.27
N LYS A 270 -12.27 16.05 -22.33
CA LYS A 270 -12.83 16.36 -23.66
C LYS A 270 -14.37 16.35 -23.75
N LYS A 271 -15.09 15.83 -22.75
CA LYS A 271 -16.57 15.90 -22.69
C LYS A 271 -17.10 16.66 -21.46
N ILE A 272 -16.32 17.60 -20.93
CA ILE A 272 -16.80 18.59 -19.93
C ILE A 272 -17.56 19.70 -20.67
N SER A 273 -18.62 19.33 -21.39
CA SER A 273 -19.65 20.28 -21.77
C SER A 273 -20.95 19.82 -21.15
N THR A 274 -21.46 20.70 -20.29
CA THR A 274 -22.86 20.87 -19.87
C THR A 274 -23.50 19.95 -18.83
N VAL A 275 -23.20 18.64 -18.69
CA VAL A 275 -24.04 17.81 -17.79
C VAL A 275 -23.50 17.66 -16.35
N VAL A 276 -22.19 17.47 -16.16
CA VAL A 276 -21.62 17.20 -14.81
C VAL A 276 -21.48 18.47 -13.96
N ARG A 277 -21.35 19.65 -14.59
CA ARG A 277 -21.22 20.93 -13.89
C ARG A 277 -22.56 21.47 -13.35
N MET A 278 -23.71 20.93 -13.79
CA MET A 278 -25.03 21.49 -13.46
C MET A 278 -25.71 20.90 -12.20
N LYS A 279 -25.15 19.86 -11.56
CA LYS A 279 -25.69 19.29 -10.29
C LYS A 279 -24.68 19.16 -9.14
N GLN A 280 -23.44 19.64 -9.31
CA GLN A 280 -22.46 19.79 -8.21
C GLN A 280 -22.57 21.15 -7.48
N GLY A 281 -23.77 21.74 -7.46
CA GLY A 281 -24.08 23.01 -6.79
C GLY A 281 -24.75 22.87 -5.41
N ARG A 282 -24.85 21.64 -4.89
CA ARG A 282 -25.09 21.34 -3.47
C ARG A 282 -23.92 20.46 -3.04
N GLY A 283 -23.45 20.61 -1.79
CA GLY A 283 -22.18 20.03 -1.33
C GLY A 283 -21.93 18.62 -1.87
N SER A 284 -20.67 18.32 -2.25
CA SER A 284 -20.30 16.96 -2.63
C SER A 284 -20.82 16.00 -1.56
N ASN A 285 -21.57 14.95 -1.93
CA ASN A 285 -22.11 13.98 -0.96
C ASN A 285 -21.02 13.45 -0.02
N ALA A 286 -19.77 13.36 -0.49
CA ALA A 286 -18.61 13.00 0.31
C ALA A 286 -18.29 14.03 1.40
N ALA A 287 -18.37 15.33 1.11
CA ALA A 287 -18.17 16.40 2.10
C ALA A 287 -19.28 16.42 3.16
N GLU A 288 -20.52 16.13 2.77
CA GLU A 288 -21.63 16.00 3.72
C GLU A 288 -21.46 14.78 4.63
N VAL A 289 -21.01 13.64 4.09
CA VAL A 289 -20.67 12.45 4.88
C VAL A 289 -19.53 12.74 5.86
N GLU A 290 -18.48 13.44 5.42
CA GLU A 290 -17.35 13.82 6.27
C GLU A 290 -17.78 14.75 7.41
N ALA A 291 -18.63 15.73 7.13
CA ALA A 291 -19.18 16.61 8.14
C ALA A 291 -20.01 15.85 9.19
N GLU A 292 -20.90 14.96 8.76
CA GLU A 292 -21.70 14.13 9.68
C GLU A 292 -20.82 13.17 10.49
N LEU A 293 -19.79 12.57 9.88
CA LEU A 293 -18.84 11.70 10.57
C LEU A 293 -18.07 12.47 11.65
N SER A 294 -17.58 13.67 11.33
CA SER A 294 -16.88 14.54 12.28
C SER A 294 -17.77 14.92 13.47
N GLU A 295 -19.04 15.24 13.22
CA GLU A 295 -20.01 15.52 14.28
C GLU A 295 -20.27 14.30 15.17
N VAL A 296 -20.42 13.11 14.58
CA VAL A 296 -20.61 11.85 15.31
C VAL A 296 -19.37 11.51 16.15
N ASP A 297 -18.17 11.62 15.58
CA ASP A 297 -16.91 11.37 16.29
C ASP A 297 -16.71 12.34 17.45
N TYR A 298 -16.98 13.64 17.23
CA TYR A 298 -16.92 14.64 18.29
C TYR A 298 -17.89 14.30 19.44
N ALA A 299 -19.14 13.98 19.10
CA ALA A 299 -20.17 13.60 20.06
C ALA A 299 -19.79 12.33 20.85
N LEU A 300 -19.18 11.34 20.18
CA LEU A 300 -18.71 10.11 20.80
C LEU A 300 -17.51 10.36 21.72
N THR A 301 -16.53 11.17 21.29
CA THR A 301 -15.35 11.53 22.09
C THR A 301 -15.74 12.23 23.38
N LEU A 302 -16.69 13.16 23.36
CA LEU A 302 -17.16 13.82 24.57
C LEU A 302 -17.80 12.83 25.57
N ARG A 303 -18.57 11.85 25.09
CA ARG A 303 -19.18 10.83 25.95
C ARG A 303 -18.16 9.84 26.49
N LYS A 304 -17.17 9.44 25.68
CA LYS A 304 -16.02 8.64 26.16
C LYS A 304 -15.23 9.39 27.22
N MET A 305 -15.00 10.70 27.02
CA MET A 305 -14.34 11.56 27.99
C MET A 305 -15.12 11.65 29.30
N LEU A 306 -16.44 11.81 29.23
CA LEU A 306 -17.33 11.83 30.41
C LEU A 306 -17.22 10.54 31.23
N TRP A 307 -17.43 9.38 30.61
CA TRP A 307 -17.44 8.10 31.32
C TRP A 307 -16.04 7.63 31.71
N GLY A 308 -15.02 8.01 30.93
CA GLY A 308 -13.62 7.85 31.29
C GLY A 308 -13.27 8.68 32.53
N MET A 309 -13.71 9.94 32.58
CA MET A 309 -13.49 10.82 33.74
C MET A 309 -14.24 10.32 34.98
N GLN A 310 -15.48 9.84 34.87
CA GLN A 310 -16.22 9.23 35.98
C GLN A 310 -15.46 8.02 36.54
N LYS A 311 -15.03 7.10 35.68
CA LYS A 311 -14.29 5.89 36.10
C LYS A 311 -12.94 6.24 36.73
N GLU A 312 -12.21 7.17 36.14
CA GLU A 312 -10.91 7.60 36.63
C GLU A 312 -11.04 8.35 37.95
N TRP A 313 -12.04 9.22 38.09
CA TRP A 313 -12.36 9.88 39.36
C TRP A 313 -12.65 8.87 40.46
N ASP A 314 -13.53 7.90 40.23
CA ASP A 314 -13.90 6.93 41.26
C ASP A 314 -12.68 6.07 41.68
N LYS A 315 -11.83 5.70 40.72
CA LYS A 315 -10.58 4.97 40.98
C LYS A 315 -9.59 5.82 41.78
N GLN A 316 -9.36 7.06 41.37
CA GLN A 316 -8.42 7.96 42.02
C GLN A 316 -8.89 8.36 43.41
N TYR A 317 -10.17 8.70 43.55
CA TYR A 317 -10.77 9.01 44.83
C TYR A 317 -10.65 7.84 45.81
N SER A 318 -10.94 6.60 45.36
CA SER A 318 -10.75 5.40 46.17
C SER A 318 -9.29 5.21 46.60
N ARG A 319 -8.35 5.36 45.65
CA ARG A 319 -6.90 5.27 45.93
C ARG A 319 -6.46 6.32 46.94
N TRP A 320 -6.86 7.57 46.77
CA TRP A 320 -6.54 8.63 47.73
C TRP A 320 -7.10 8.31 49.10
N ARG A 321 -8.35 7.84 49.17
CA ARG A 321 -9.02 7.50 50.42
C ARG A 321 -8.31 6.39 51.20
N THR A 322 -7.67 5.44 50.52
CA THR A 322 -6.91 4.35 51.16
C THR A 322 -5.43 4.63 51.38
N THR A 323 -4.90 5.71 50.78
CA THR A 323 -3.49 6.08 50.93
C THR A 323 -3.23 6.64 52.33
N THR A 324 -2.19 6.14 52.99
CA THR A 324 -1.74 6.67 54.28
C THR A 324 -1.28 8.10 54.11
N PHE A 325 -1.62 8.94 55.08
CA PHE A 325 -1.42 10.38 54.97
C PHE A 325 0.05 10.76 54.78
N GLU A 326 0.99 9.97 55.32
CA GLU A 326 2.43 10.19 55.17
C GLU A 326 2.96 9.95 53.77
N LEU A 327 2.36 9.03 53.02
CA LEU A 327 2.76 8.67 51.66
C LEU A 327 2.06 9.54 50.60
N LEU A 328 1.21 10.47 51.03
CA LEU A 328 0.45 11.31 50.12
C LEU A 328 1.36 12.38 49.49
N ASN A 329 1.47 12.33 48.16
CA ASN A 329 2.06 13.38 47.35
C ASN A 329 0.99 14.45 47.06
N VAL A 330 1.18 15.65 47.62
CA VAL A 330 0.17 16.71 47.53
C VAL A 330 0.22 17.43 46.17
N ASP A 331 1.39 17.51 45.54
CA ASP A 331 1.56 18.13 44.22
C ASP A 331 0.83 17.31 43.15
N ASP A 332 1.00 15.98 43.15
CA ASP A 332 0.28 15.07 42.27
C ASP A 332 -1.23 15.19 42.43
N LEU A 333 -1.68 15.29 43.68
CA LEU A 333 -3.09 15.37 44.02
C LEU A 333 -3.70 16.71 43.57
N GLN A 334 -2.99 17.83 43.72
CA GLN A 334 -3.38 19.13 43.16
C GLN A 334 -3.43 19.12 41.62
N ASN A 335 -2.44 18.49 40.98
CA ASN A 335 -2.38 18.35 39.52
C ASN A 335 -3.56 17.52 39.00
N ASP A 336 -3.88 16.41 39.65
CA ASP A 336 -5.01 15.56 39.31
C ASP A 336 -6.34 16.31 39.43
N VAL A 337 -6.58 17.02 40.55
CA VAL A 337 -7.81 17.81 40.75
C VAL A 337 -7.92 18.94 39.72
N SER A 338 -6.81 19.59 39.39
CA SER A 338 -6.77 20.61 38.34
C SER A 338 -7.12 20.03 36.96
N ARG A 339 -6.57 18.86 36.61
CA ARG A 339 -6.92 18.13 35.39
C ARG A 339 -8.41 17.77 35.36
N PHE A 340 -8.95 17.19 36.43
CA PHE A 340 -10.39 16.86 36.50
C PHE A 340 -11.28 18.10 36.35
N THR A 341 -10.88 19.23 36.96
CA THR A 341 -11.61 20.50 36.84
C THR A 341 -11.62 21.01 35.40
N GLN A 342 -10.49 20.93 34.69
CA GLN A 342 -10.41 21.29 33.27
C GLN A 342 -11.26 20.38 32.39
N THR A 343 -11.22 19.05 32.63
CA THR A 343 -12.05 18.09 31.91
C THR A 343 -13.54 18.37 32.11
N ILE A 344 -13.97 18.65 33.35
CA ILE A 344 -15.37 19.04 33.64
C ILE A 344 -15.75 20.29 32.85
N TYR A 345 -14.89 21.31 32.81
CA TYR A 345 -15.18 22.53 32.05
C TYR A 345 -15.39 22.24 30.56
N MET A 346 -14.56 21.38 29.96
CA MET A 346 -14.72 20.95 28.57
C MET A 346 -16.05 20.21 28.36
N LEU A 347 -16.41 19.31 29.28
CA LEU A 347 -17.66 18.56 29.23
C LEU A 347 -18.89 19.45 29.40
N GLU A 348 -18.85 20.45 30.29
CA GLU A 348 -19.93 21.44 30.48
C GLU A 348 -20.18 22.28 29.23
N LYS A 349 -19.13 22.55 28.44
CA LYS A 349 -19.24 23.34 27.20
C LYS A 349 -19.58 22.50 25.98
N GLY A 350 -19.13 21.26 25.93
CA GLY A 350 -19.28 20.38 24.77
C GLY A 350 -20.55 19.53 24.79
N LEU A 351 -21.05 19.14 25.96
CA LEU A 351 -22.23 18.29 26.08
C LEU A 351 -23.51 19.11 26.19
N PRO A 352 -24.65 18.60 25.68
CA PRO A 352 -25.95 19.18 25.97
C PRO A 352 -26.30 19.06 27.46
N GLU A 353 -27.33 19.76 27.91
CA GLU A 353 -27.81 19.71 29.29
C GLU A 353 -28.01 18.27 29.77
N ASN A 354 -27.46 17.96 30.95
CA ASN A 354 -27.45 16.62 31.52
C ASN A 354 -27.33 16.67 33.05
N ASN A 355 -27.57 15.54 33.71
CA ASN A 355 -27.53 15.45 35.17
C ASN A 355 -26.20 14.90 35.73
N ILE A 356 -25.36 14.27 34.91
CA ILE A 356 -24.13 13.60 35.36
C ILE A 356 -22.95 14.58 35.52
N VAL A 357 -22.78 15.53 34.60
CA VAL A 357 -21.70 16.53 34.66
C VAL A 357 -21.81 17.40 35.91
N PRO A 358 -23.00 17.91 36.31
CA PRO A 358 -23.15 18.65 37.58
C PRO A 358 -22.78 17.82 38.81
N ILE A 359 -23.15 16.53 38.85
CA ILE A 359 -22.80 15.62 39.95
C ILE A 359 -21.28 15.42 40.03
N LEU A 360 -20.63 15.19 38.89
CA LEU A 360 -19.18 15.07 38.80
C LEU A 360 -18.48 16.35 39.26
N LYS A 361 -18.97 17.51 38.81
CA LYS A 361 -18.47 18.82 39.22
C LYS A 361 -18.58 19.01 40.73
N GLN A 362 -19.72 18.64 41.31
CA GLN A 362 -19.90 18.72 42.75
C GLN A 362 -18.92 17.81 43.50
N LYS A 363 -18.74 16.55 43.08
CA LYS A 363 -17.76 15.63 43.67
C LYS A 363 -16.33 16.21 43.66
N VAL A 364 -15.89 16.75 42.52
CA VAL A 364 -14.56 17.36 42.39
C VAL A 364 -14.44 18.63 43.23
N THR A 365 -15.47 19.46 43.25
CA THR A 365 -15.48 20.72 44.02
C THR A 365 -15.45 20.43 45.53
N ASP A 366 -16.26 19.49 46.00
CA ASP A 366 -16.28 19.03 47.39
C ASP A 366 -14.89 18.57 47.84
N PHE A 367 -14.20 17.80 47.01
CA PHE A 367 -12.84 17.36 47.31
C PHE A 367 -11.82 18.51 47.24
N LYS A 368 -11.98 19.43 46.27
CA LYS A 368 -11.12 20.61 46.12
C LYS A 368 -11.15 21.50 47.36
N LEU A 369 -12.29 21.63 48.02
CA LEU A 369 -12.42 22.39 49.28
C LEU A 369 -11.59 21.78 50.42
N CYS A 370 -11.33 20.48 50.40
CA CYS A 370 -10.49 19.82 51.40
C CYS A 370 -8.98 19.97 51.14
N LEU A 371 -8.56 20.37 49.92
CA LEU A 371 -7.13 20.45 49.56
C LEU A 371 -6.30 21.39 50.45
N PRO A 372 -6.75 22.60 50.79
CA PRO A 372 -5.99 23.50 51.66
C PRO A 372 -5.69 22.87 53.03
N ILE A 373 -6.65 22.11 53.56
CA ILE A 373 -6.51 21.38 54.83
C ILE A 373 -5.47 20.27 54.68
N VAL A 374 -5.56 19.47 53.62
CA VAL A 374 -4.57 18.41 53.34
C VAL A 374 -3.16 18.99 53.21
N LEU A 375 -2.99 20.10 52.49
CA LEU A 375 -1.71 20.81 52.35
C LEU A 375 -1.16 21.28 53.69
N ALA A 376 -2.01 21.93 54.50
CA ALA A 376 -1.62 22.44 55.81
C ALA A 376 -1.17 21.29 56.73
N LEU A 377 -1.91 20.19 56.75
CA LEU A 377 -1.62 19.01 57.57
C LEU A 377 -0.41 18.20 57.06
N ARG A 378 -0.01 18.35 55.79
CA ARG A 378 1.20 17.73 55.23
C ARG A 378 2.47 18.57 55.40
N ASN A 379 2.37 19.72 56.05
CA ASN A 379 3.52 20.57 56.30
C ASN A 379 4.58 19.84 57.19
N PRO A 380 5.82 19.65 56.70
CA PRO A 380 6.86 18.90 57.43
C PRO A 380 7.30 19.59 58.75
N TYR A 381 6.96 20.87 58.93
CA TYR A 381 7.27 21.62 60.15
C TYR A 381 6.24 21.42 61.28
N LEU A 382 5.16 20.63 61.06
CA LEU A 382 4.22 20.28 62.11
C LEU A 382 4.82 19.29 63.12
N ARG A 383 4.99 19.74 64.36
CA ARG A 383 5.49 18.97 65.51
C ARG A 383 4.32 18.41 66.32
N GLN A 384 4.59 17.45 67.19
CA GLN A 384 3.58 16.76 68.02
C GLN A 384 2.62 17.73 68.73
N ARG A 385 3.14 18.79 69.38
CA ARG A 385 2.33 19.84 70.01
C ARG A 385 1.28 20.47 69.08
N HIS A 386 1.61 20.67 67.79
CA HIS A 386 0.67 21.25 66.83
C HIS A 386 -0.43 20.24 66.48
N TRP A 387 -0.11 18.95 66.45
CA TRP A 387 -1.12 17.91 66.26
C TRP A 387 -2.06 17.80 67.46
N GLU A 388 -1.55 17.94 68.68
CA GLU A 388 -2.37 17.99 69.91
C GLU A 388 -3.34 19.18 69.89
N ASP A 389 -2.87 20.36 69.50
CA ASP A 389 -3.72 21.57 69.35
C ASP A 389 -4.82 21.36 68.28
N ILE A 390 -4.45 20.80 67.12
CA ILE A 390 -5.38 20.53 66.01
C ILE A 390 -6.43 19.50 66.43
N GLN A 391 -6.02 18.42 67.10
CA GLN A 391 -6.92 17.38 67.60
C GLN A 391 -7.88 17.90 68.68
N SER A 392 -7.38 18.74 69.60
CA SER A 392 -8.20 19.39 70.62
C SER A 392 -9.27 20.28 69.99
N TYR A 393 -8.93 21.00 68.91
CA TYR A 393 -9.87 21.86 68.20
C TYR A 393 -10.88 21.08 67.34
N ILE A 394 -10.45 20.00 66.68
CA ILE A 394 -11.32 19.12 65.87
C ILE A 394 -12.20 18.22 66.76
N GLY A 395 -11.82 17.99 68.02
CA GLY A 395 -12.53 17.12 68.94
C GLY A 395 -12.38 15.62 68.62
N GLN A 396 -11.37 15.25 67.83
CA GLN A 396 -11.03 13.85 67.51
C GLN A 396 -9.53 13.62 67.64
N PHE A 397 -9.16 12.49 68.25
CA PHE A 397 -7.78 12.03 68.37
C PHE A 397 -7.42 11.13 67.18
N PHE A 398 -6.32 11.44 66.50
CA PHE A 398 -5.77 10.63 65.41
C PHE A 398 -4.25 10.74 65.41
N THR A 399 -3.52 9.71 65.85
CA THR A 399 -2.05 9.78 65.90
C THR A 399 -1.43 9.42 64.55
N LYS A 400 -0.21 9.90 64.28
CA LYS A 400 0.56 9.51 63.07
C LYS A 400 0.82 8.01 62.98
N GLU A 401 0.79 7.33 64.12
CA GLU A 401 1.12 5.91 64.28
C GLU A 401 -0.04 4.97 63.89
N ASP A 402 -1.27 5.49 63.76
CA ASP A 402 -2.51 4.70 63.60
C ASP A 402 -2.87 4.32 62.15
N ASN A 403 -1.91 4.28 61.21
CA ASN A 403 -2.21 4.11 59.76
C ASN A 403 -3.26 5.11 59.24
N PHE A 404 -3.24 6.35 59.73
CA PHE A 404 -4.21 7.38 59.37
C PHE A 404 -4.21 7.64 57.85
N THR A 405 -5.36 7.47 57.21
CA THR A 405 -5.53 7.67 55.76
C THR A 405 -6.19 9.01 55.45
N LEU A 406 -6.04 9.48 54.21
CA LEU A 406 -6.80 10.65 53.75
C LEU A 406 -8.32 10.41 53.84
N GLY A 407 -8.78 9.16 53.74
CA GLY A 407 -10.18 8.83 53.93
C GLY A 407 -10.73 9.18 55.30
N ASN A 408 -9.97 8.85 56.35
CA ASN A 408 -10.31 9.24 57.72
C ASN A 408 -10.45 10.76 57.81
N LEU A 409 -9.53 11.52 57.24
CA LEU A 409 -9.58 12.98 57.24
C LEU A 409 -10.81 13.53 56.49
N LEU A 410 -11.17 12.97 55.34
CA LEU A 410 -12.34 13.40 54.58
C LEU A 410 -13.66 13.11 55.32
N ASP A 411 -13.70 12.03 56.09
CA ASP A 411 -14.89 11.60 56.85
C ASP A 411 -15.13 12.43 58.12
N ILE A 412 -14.09 13.07 58.64
CA ILE A 412 -14.16 14.02 59.77
C ILE A 412 -15.00 15.27 59.41
N LYS A 413 -15.49 15.39 58.16
CA LYS A 413 -16.28 16.52 57.67
C LYS A 413 -15.63 17.84 58.06
N VAL A 414 -14.33 17.98 57.78
CA VAL A 414 -13.57 19.23 57.91
C VAL A 414 -14.10 20.35 56.98
N ARG A 415 -15.26 20.16 56.34
CA ARG A 415 -15.95 21.05 55.40
C ARG A 415 -16.46 22.36 56.04
N HIS A 416 -16.28 22.54 57.36
CA HIS A 416 -16.76 23.69 58.13
C HIS A 416 -15.70 24.33 59.04
N LEU A 417 -14.43 23.99 58.86
CA LEU A 417 -13.30 24.79 59.36
C LEU A 417 -12.81 25.70 58.23
#